data_AF-A0A926A633-F1
#
_entry.id   AF-A0A926A633-F1
#
_cell.length_a   1.000
_cell.length_b   1.000
_cell.length_c   1.000
_cell.angle_alpha   90.00
_cell.angle_beta   90.00
_cell.angle_gamma   90.00
#
_symmetry.space_group_name_H-M   'P 1'
#
loop_
_entity.id
_entity.type
_entity.pdbx_description
1 polymer ?
#
loop_
_entity_poly.entity_id
_entity_poly.type
_entity_poly.pdbx_seq_one_letter_code
_entity_poly.pdbx_strand_id
1 'polypeptide(L)'
;MLRRGGLVTAASLPPVLDGLDPTWSRLVTATDGDGVERTWHVLDNGVDPVNGTMFCVHGNPTWSYLWRRFLAAAPAGWRVVAVDQLGMGFSERTAQPRTFAQRIDDLGVLTDALRVTEIG
;
A
#
# COMPACT_ATOMS: atom_id res chain seq x y z
N MET A 1 -15.74 9.81 -27.22
CA MET A 1 -15.58 8.53 -26.49
C MET A 1 -15.88 8.79 -25.02
N LEU A 2 -17.07 8.42 -24.52
CA LEU A 2 -17.40 8.60 -23.11
C LEU A 2 -16.56 7.61 -22.28
N ARG A 3 -15.63 8.11 -21.46
CA ARG A 3 -14.95 7.30 -20.45
C ARG A 3 -15.99 6.93 -19.41
N ARG A 4 -16.39 5.65 -19.34
CA ARG A 4 -17.15 5.15 -18.19
C ARG A 4 -16.30 5.38 -16.94
N GLY A 5 -16.73 6.28 -16.06
CA GLY A 5 -16.11 6.41 -14.73
C GLY A 5 -16.23 5.09 -13.99
N GLY A 6 -15.13 4.63 -13.40
CA GLY A 6 -15.15 3.52 -12.47
C GLY A 6 -15.91 3.90 -11.20
N LEU A 7 -16.49 2.90 -10.52
CA LEU A 7 -17.04 3.12 -9.18
C LEU A 7 -15.92 3.50 -8.22
N VAL A 8 -16.13 4.59 -7.49
CA VAL A 8 -15.32 4.92 -6.32
C VAL A 8 -15.74 3.96 -5.21
N THR A 9 -14.78 3.38 -4.50
CA THR A 9 -15.06 2.45 -3.38
C THR A 9 -14.02 2.70 -2.31
N ALA A 10 -14.46 2.82 -1.06
CA ALA A 10 -13.57 3.02 0.07
C ALA A 10 -12.59 1.83 0.21
N ALA A 11 -11.41 2.12 0.76
CA ALA A 11 -10.47 1.09 1.17
C ALA A 11 -11.10 0.19 2.24
N SER A 12 -10.63 -1.05 2.34
CA SER A 12 -11.09 -1.99 3.35
C SER A 12 -9.94 -2.88 3.81
N LEU A 13 -10.17 -3.68 4.85
CA LEU A 13 -9.25 -4.75 5.22
C LEU A 13 -9.64 -6.02 4.43
N PRO A 14 -8.66 -6.86 4.06
CA PRO A 14 -8.95 -8.15 3.47
C PRO A 14 -9.69 -9.05 4.46
N PRO A 15 -10.44 -10.06 3.98
CA PRO A 15 -10.87 -11.16 4.84
C PRO A 15 -9.64 -11.93 5.37
N VAL A 16 -9.88 -12.90 6.25
CA VAL A 16 -8.81 -13.84 6.63
C VAL A 16 -8.36 -14.62 5.39
N LEU A 17 -7.06 -14.62 5.13
CA LEU A 17 -6.46 -15.25 3.96
C LEU A 17 -5.29 -16.15 4.38
N ASP A 18 -5.06 -17.20 3.60
CA ASP A 18 -4.02 -18.18 3.89
C ASP A 18 -2.60 -17.57 3.83
N GLY A 19 -1.81 -17.82 4.88
CA GLY A 19 -0.45 -17.32 4.99
C GLY A 19 -0.35 -15.78 5.10
N LEU A 20 -1.45 -15.09 5.38
CA LEU A 20 -1.45 -13.66 5.72
C LEU A 20 -1.72 -13.51 7.21
N ASP A 21 -0.77 -12.92 7.94
CA ASP A 21 -1.03 -12.50 9.32
C ASP A 21 -1.94 -11.25 9.29
N PRO A 22 -3.16 -11.30 9.87
CA PRO A 22 -4.07 -10.17 9.84
C PRO A 22 -3.54 -8.95 10.61
N THR A 23 -2.59 -9.12 11.54
CA THR A 23 -2.00 -8.02 12.29
C THR A 23 -1.13 -7.10 11.43
N TRP A 24 -0.68 -7.57 10.27
CA TRP A 24 0.07 -6.75 9.31
C TRP A 24 -0.84 -5.80 8.52
N SER A 25 -2.14 -6.08 8.41
CA SER A 25 -3.05 -5.33 7.54
C SER A 25 -3.46 -4.00 8.18
N ARG A 26 -3.23 -2.88 7.48
CA ARG A 26 -3.51 -1.53 7.98
C ARG A 26 -4.11 -0.66 6.87
N LEU A 27 -4.93 0.30 7.28
CA LEU A 27 -5.38 1.40 6.43
C LEU A 27 -4.59 2.67 6.77
N VAL A 28 -4.10 3.35 5.75
CA VAL A 28 -3.33 4.59 5.86
C VAL A 28 -4.02 5.65 5.02
N THR A 29 -4.34 6.77 5.64
CA THR A 29 -5.01 7.89 4.98
C THR A 29 -4.05 9.06 4.86
N ALA A 30 -3.97 9.66 3.67
CA ALA A 30 -3.14 10.82 3.38
C ALA A 30 -3.71 11.61 2.19
N THR A 31 -3.31 12.86 2.05
CA THR A 31 -3.71 13.73 0.93
C THR A 31 -2.80 13.47 -0.27
N ASP A 32 -3.38 13.09 -1.41
CA ASP A 32 -2.65 12.84 -2.66
C ASP A 32 -2.15 14.14 -3.32
N GLY A 33 -1.36 14.01 -4.40
CA GLY A 33 -0.83 15.15 -5.15
C GLY A 33 -1.89 16.05 -5.80
N ASP A 34 -3.15 15.59 -5.90
CA ASP A 34 -4.29 16.35 -6.41
C ASP A 34 -5.05 17.06 -5.26
N GLY A 35 -4.56 16.98 -4.01
CA GLY A 35 -5.18 17.59 -2.84
C GLY A 35 -6.37 16.81 -2.29
N VAL A 36 -6.54 15.55 -2.68
CA VAL A 36 -7.67 14.70 -2.26
C VAL A 36 -7.23 13.74 -1.18
N GLU A 37 -7.99 13.63 -0.09
CA GLU A 37 -7.76 12.59 0.90
C GLU A 37 -8.06 11.21 0.30
N ARG A 38 -7.07 10.31 0.41
CA ARG A 38 -7.11 8.94 -0.11
C ARG A 38 -6.77 7.96 0.98
N THR A 39 -7.30 6.74 0.87
CA THR A 39 -6.95 5.66 1.79
C THR A 39 -6.32 4.48 1.06
N TRP A 40 -5.13 4.09 1.52
CA TRP A 40 -4.40 2.91 1.07
C TRP A 40 -4.54 1.77 2.08
N HIS A 41 -4.69 0.56 1.58
CA HIS A 41 -4.39 -0.65 2.32
C HIS A 41 -2.89 -0.97 2.17
N VAL A 42 -2.25 -1.33 3.28
CA VAL A 42 -0.87 -1.82 3.31
C VAL A 42 -0.76 -3.04 4.21
N LEU A 43 0.19 -3.90 3.92
CA LEU A 43 0.75 -4.84 4.87
C LEU A 43 2.00 -4.23 5.48
N ASP A 44 2.14 -4.23 6.80
CA ASP A 44 3.28 -3.71 7.54
C ASP A 44 3.59 -4.65 8.70
N ASN A 45 4.74 -5.32 8.66
CA ASN A 45 5.08 -6.33 9.67
C ASN A 45 5.40 -5.76 11.06
N GLY A 46 5.53 -4.43 11.19
CA GLY A 46 5.67 -3.73 12.47
C GLY A 46 6.80 -4.27 13.35
N VAL A 47 8.02 -3.76 13.16
CA VAL A 47 9.19 -4.15 13.97
C VAL A 47 9.73 -2.97 14.78
N ASP A 48 10.29 -3.26 15.94
CA ASP A 48 10.98 -2.30 16.81
C ASP A 48 12.11 -3.03 17.57
N PRO A 49 13.39 -2.59 17.50
CA PRO A 49 13.90 -1.47 16.70
C PRO A 49 13.91 -1.75 15.19
N VAL A 50 13.82 -0.69 14.37
CA VAL A 50 13.91 -0.75 12.91
C VAL A 50 15.36 -0.49 12.46
N ASN A 51 16.01 -1.50 11.89
CA ASN A 51 17.34 -1.41 11.28
C ASN A 51 17.26 -0.90 9.83
N GLY A 52 16.14 -1.17 9.15
CA GLY A 52 15.90 -0.77 7.77
C GLY A 52 14.47 -1.11 7.33
N THR A 53 13.97 -0.40 6.32
CA THR A 53 12.64 -0.64 5.75
C THR A 53 12.74 -1.08 4.29
N MET A 54 12.09 -2.19 3.96
CA MET A 54 11.85 -2.64 2.59
C MET A 54 10.43 -2.27 2.19
N PHE A 55 10.29 -1.43 1.16
CA PHE A 55 9.00 -0.99 0.65
C PHE A 55 8.69 -1.71 -0.68
N CYS A 56 7.72 -2.62 -0.63
CA CYS A 56 7.38 -3.54 -1.71
C CYS A 56 6.19 -3.02 -2.54
N VAL A 57 6.43 -2.77 -3.82
CA VAL A 57 5.43 -2.35 -4.80
C VAL A 57 5.12 -3.51 -5.75
N HIS A 58 3.84 -3.80 -5.94
CA HIS A 58 3.38 -4.85 -6.85
C HIS A 58 3.14 -4.33 -8.28
N GLY A 59 3.00 -5.24 -9.25
CA GLY A 59 2.58 -4.94 -10.62
C GLY A 59 1.08 -5.15 -10.88
N ASN A 60 0.63 -4.99 -12.12
CA ASN A 60 -0.75 -5.25 -12.53
C ASN A 60 -0.88 -6.68 -13.08
N PRO A 61 -1.90 -7.50 -12.72
CA PRO A 61 -3.05 -7.22 -11.85
C PRO A 61 -2.94 -7.87 -10.46
N THR A 62 -1.86 -7.62 -9.71
CA THR A 62 -1.67 -8.17 -8.35
C THR A 62 -1.91 -7.12 -7.26
N TRP A 63 -1.59 -7.46 -6.01
CA TRP A 63 -1.71 -6.61 -4.83
C TRP A 63 -0.73 -7.09 -3.74
N SER A 64 -0.67 -6.42 -2.58
CA SER A 64 0.28 -6.64 -1.48
C SER A 64 0.38 -8.09 -1.00
N TYR A 65 -0.68 -8.89 -1.14
CA TYR A 65 -0.69 -10.33 -0.81
C TYR A 65 0.41 -11.14 -1.50
N LEU A 66 0.91 -10.69 -2.66
CA LEU A 66 2.07 -11.27 -3.33
C LEU A 66 3.30 -11.35 -2.39
N TRP A 67 3.43 -10.36 -1.49
CA TRP A 67 4.57 -10.20 -0.60
C TRP A 67 4.40 -10.86 0.76
N ARG A 68 3.27 -11.48 1.09
CA ARG A 68 3.01 -12.03 2.45
C ARG A 68 4.08 -13.00 2.95
N ARG A 69 4.64 -13.82 2.06
CA ARG A 69 5.74 -14.76 2.39
C ARG A 69 7.07 -14.03 2.59
N PHE A 70 7.25 -12.89 1.94
CA PHE A 70 8.42 -12.03 2.13
C PHE A 70 8.35 -11.32 3.50
N LEU A 71 7.17 -10.81 3.89
CA LEU A 71 6.94 -10.30 5.24
C LEU A 71 7.22 -11.36 6.31
N ALA A 72 6.70 -12.58 6.11
CA ALA A 72 6.91 -13.71 7.03
C ALA A 72 8.39 -14.13 7.16
N ALA A 73 9.20 -13.90 6.13
CA ALA A 73 10.61 -14.27 6.09
C ALA A 73 11.55 -13.10 6.44
N ALA A 74 11.01 -11.94 6.81
CA ALA A 74 11.81 -10.76 7.13
C ALA A 74 12.73 -11.04 8.34
N PRO A 75 14.05 -10.75 8.24
CA PRO A 75 14.95 -10.87 9.37
C PRO A 75 14.57 -9.92 10.52
N ALA A 76 14.99 -10.24 11.73
CA ALA A 76 14.77 -9.36 12.89
C ALA A 76 15.30 -7.93 12.62
N GLY A 77 14.49 -6.94 12.99
CA GLY A 77 14.78 -5.52 12.78
C GLY A 77 14.53 -4.99 11.36
N TRP A 78 14.16 -5.83 10.39
CA TRP A 78 13.78 -5.36 9.05
C TRP A 78 12.27 -5.17 8.94
N ARG A 79 11.85 -3.92 8.80
CA ARG A 79 10.45 -3.58 8.53
C ARG A 79 10.15 -3.87 7.06
N VAL A 80 9.08 -4.59 6.79
CA VAL A 80 8.60 -4.82 5.43
C VAL A 80 7.21 -4.22 5.32
N VAL A 81 7.07 -3.29 4.38
CA VAL A 81 5.79 -2.68 4.02
C VAL A 81 5.45 -3.07 2.59
N ALA A 82 4.26 -3.59 2.33
CA ALA A 82 3.75 -3.86 0.99
C ALA A 82 2.45 -3.09 0.75
N VAL A 83 2.42 -2.23 -0.26
CA VAL A 83 1.26 -1.38 -0.58
C VAL A 83 0.29 -2.08 -1.53
N ASP A 84 -1.01 -1.83 -1.36
CA ASP A 84 -1.98 -1.93 -2.46
C ASP A 84 -2.07 -0.57 -3.16
N GLN A 85 -1.75 -0.48 -4.44
CA GLN A 85 -1.87 0.80 -5.17
C GLN A 85 -3.33 1.24 -5.27
N LEU A 86 -3.61 2.56 -5.29
CA LEU A 86 -4.97 3.08 -5.50
C LEU A 86 -5.61 2.47 -6.76
N GLY A 87 -6.86 2.03 -6.63
CA GLY A 87 -7.58 1.27 -7.66
C GLY A 87 -7.34 -0.24 -7.65
N MET A 88 -6.46 -0.76 -6.78
CA MET A 88 -6.07 -2.17 -6.73
C MET A 88 -6.18 -2.73 -5.31
N GLY A 89 -6.24 -4.07 -5.21
CA GLY A 89 -6.36 -4.77 -3.94
C GLY A 89 -7.53 -4.23 -3.10
N PHE A 90 -7.18 -3.88 -1.86
CA PHE A 90 -8.09 -3.35 -0.84
C PHE A 90 -7.89 -1.86 -0.58
N SER A 91 -7.06 -1.18 -1.37
CA SER A 91 -6.99 0.29 -1.39
C SER A 91 -8.23 0.90 -2.04
N GLU A 92 -8.44 2.18 -1.75
CA GLU A 92 -9.54 2.95 -2.33
C GLU A 92 -9.53 2.84 -3.87
N ARG A 93 -10.71 2.62 -4.46
CA ARG A 93 -10.90 2.70 -5.90
C ARG A 93 -11.20 4.13 -6.30
N THR A 94 -10.42 4.65 -7.23
CA THR A 94 -10.59 5.99 -7.80
C THR A 94 -11.53 5.94 -9.00
N ALA A 95 -12.19 7.07 -9.30
CA ALA A 95 -13.14 7.16 -10.43
C ALA A 95 -12.47 6.94 -11.80
N GLN A 96 -11.17 7.22 -11.91
CA GLN A 96 -10.37 6.99 -13.10
C GLN A 96 -9.10 6.23 -12.70
N PRO A 97 -8.55 5.38 -13.59
CA PRO A 97 -7.24 4.76 -13.35
C PRO A 97 -6.15 5.81 -13.11
N ARG A 98 -5.29 5.59 -12.12
CA ARG A 98 -4.13 6.45 -11.87
C ARG A 98 -3.16 6.40 -13.05
N THR A 99 -2.69 7.57 -13.46
CA THR A 99 -1.60 7.71 -14.43
C THR A 99 -0.27 7.26 -13.83
N PHE A 100 0.77 7.14 -14.64
CA PHE A 100 2.10 6.79 -14.14
C PHE A 100 2.67 7.86 -13.19
N ALA A 101 2.53 9.14 -13.53
CA ALA A 101 2.96 10.25 -12.68
C ALA A 101 2.23 10.23 -11.33
N GLN A 102 0.90 10.10 -11.36
CA GLN A 102 0.09 9.97 -10.15
C GLN A 102 0.50 8.78 -9.27
N ARG A 103 0.91 7.65 -9.86
CA ARG A 103 1.43 6.52 -9.07
C ARG A 103 2.74 6.84 -8.38
N ILE A 104 3.64 7.59 -9.02
CA ILE A 104 4.89 8.03 -8.38
C ILE A 104 4.55 8.94 -7.19
N ASP A 105 3.66 9.90 -7.39
CA ASP A 105 3.23 10.82 -6.34
C ASP A 105 2.53 10.09 -5.17
N ASP A 106 1.66 9.12 -5.49
CA ASP A 106 0.98 8.27 -4.50
C ASP A 106 1.98 7.51 -3.64
N LEU A 107 3.03 6.97 -4.25
CA LEU A 107 4.07 6.25 -3.52
C LEU A 107 4.87 7.19 -2.61
N GLY A 108 5.22 8.39 -3.08
CA GLY A 108 5.91 9.40 -2.27
C GLY A 108 5.07 9.81 -1.04
N VAL A 109 3.81 10.17 -1.26
CA VAL A 109 2.86 10.51 -0.20
C VAL A 109 2.73 9.38 0.82
N LEU A 110 2.60 8.14 0.35
CA LEU A 110 2.43 7.00 1.24
C LEU A 110 3.70 6.70 2.04
N THR A 111 4.88 6.78 1.42
CA THR A 111 6.16 6.59 2.14
C THR A 111 6.37 7.65 3.21
N ASP A 112 5.99 8.90 2.95
CA ASP A 112 6.04 9.98 3.94
C ASP A 112 5.07 9.71 5.10
N ALA A 113 3.82 9.35 4.79
CA ALA A 113 2.80 9.02 5.79
C ALA A 113 3.21 7.84 6.69
N LEU A 114 3.93 6.87 6.13
CA LEU A 114 4.46 5.69 6.83
C LEU A 114 5.81 5.92 7.52
N ARG A 115 6.40 7.12 7.35
CA ARG A 115 7.73 7.48 7.85
C ARG A 115 8.79 6.48 7.39
N VAL A 116 8.75 6.13 6.11
CA VAL A 116 9.82 5.34 5.47
C VAL A 116 10.98 6.30 5.21
N THR A 117 11.92 6.35 6.13
CA THR A 117 13.07 7.26 6.06
C THR A 117 14.25 6.60 5.35
N GLU A 118 15.12 7.41 4.75
CA GLU A 118 16.44 6.94 4.32
C GLU A 118 17.20 6.36 5.53
N ILE A 119 17.96 5.30 5.29
CA ILE A 119 18.92 4.78 6.27
C ILE A 119 20.14 5.70 6.15
N GLY A 120 20.42 6.46 7.21
CA GLY A 120 21.59 7.35 7.29
C GLY A 120 22.92 6.63 7.38
#